data_AF-A0A067D055-F1
#
_entry.id   AF-A0A067D055-F1
#
_cell.length_a   1.000
_cell.length_b   1.000
_cell.length_c   1.000
_cell.angle_alpha   90.00
_cell.angle_beta   90.00
_cell.angle_gamma   90.00
#
_symmetry.space_group_name_H-M   'P 1'
#
loop_
_entity.id
_entity.type
_entity.pdbx_description
1 polymer ?
#
loop_
_entity_poly.entity_id
_entity_poly.type
_entity_poly.pdbx_seq_one_letter_code
_entity_poly.pdbx_strand_id
1 'polypeptide(L)'
;MQAARPTASTLQRRFASTIKKVHAREIIDSRGNPTVEVDLTTEHGLFRASVPSGASTGIHEACELRDGGKRYLGKGVTQAVNNVKNILGPKLEGMDPTKQADIDQLMRDLDGTENKGKLGANAILGVSLAVAKAGARAKGVPLFQHFADMIGNDKLVLPVPAFNVINGGSHAGNALAFQEFMILPTGAASFSEAMAMGCEVYHHLKGVIKKKYGQDATNVGDEGGFAPNIQSNREGVELLMSAIEKAGYSGKIEIGMDVASSEFYTADGRYDLNFKNKSSTDEPLSGAALGQLYKDLAREFPIVSIEDPFDQDDWENYQAFTAAIGQDVQVVGDDLLCTNPTRIAKAVELSACNALLLKVNQIGTVTESVQAVSDAKKAGWGVMTSHRSGETEDSYIADLAVGLSTGQIKTGAPCRSERLSKYNQLLRIEEMLGRSAVYAGKNFRNPTA
;
A
#
# COMPACT_ATOMS: atom_id res chain seq x y z
N MET A 1 38.35 -2.40 -47.81
CA MET A 1 37.35 -1.32 -47.58
C MET A 1 36.67 -1.60 -46.25
N GLN A 2 37.12 -0.91 -45.20
CA GLN A 2 36.53 -0.99 -43.87
C GLN A 2 35.27 -0.11 -43.85
N ALA A 3 34.11 -0.71 -43.56
CA ALA A 3 32.92 0.05 -43.23
C ALA A 3 33.05 0.56 -41.79
N ALA A 4 33.07 1.88 -41.61
CA ALA A 4 33.15 2.53 -40.31
C ALA A 4 31.93 2.17 -39.46
N ARG A 5 32.18 1.77 -38.20
CA ARG A 5 31.14 1.67 -37.16
C ARG A 5 30.65 3.08 -36.81
N PRO A 6 29.34 3.32 -36.62
CA PRO A 6 28.87 4.61 -36.13
C PRO A 6 29.33 4.79 -34.67
N THR A 7 30.03 5.89 -34.40
CA THR A 7 30.40 6.30 -33.05
C THR A 7 29.17 6.75 -32.27
N ALA A 8 29.09 6.35 -31.00
CA ALA A 8 28.11 6.82 -30.04
C ALA A 8 28.30 8.32 -29.75
N SER A 9 27.66 9.18 -30.53
CA SER A 9 27.53 10.61 -30.20
C SER A 9 26.32 11.25 -30.86
N THR A 10 25.23 10.49 -31.06
CA THR A 10 23.93 11.11 -31.34
C THR A 10 23.42 11.65 -30.01
N LEU A 11 23.80 12.90 -29.71
CA LEU A 11 23.08 13.77 -28.80
C LEU A 11 21.59 13.70 -29.18
N GLN A 12 20.83 12.86 -28.47
CA GLN A 12 19.40 13.04 -28.36
C GLN A 12 19.24 14.44 -27.79
N ARG A 13 18.86 15.39 -28.66
CA ARG A 13 18.30 16.66 -28.23
C ARG A 13 17.17 16.30 -27.28
N ARG A 14 17.42 16.37 -25.97
CA ARG A 14 16.37 16.46 -24.98
C ARG A 14 15.59 17.70 -25.38
N PHE A 15 14.46 17.54 -26.05
CA PHE A 15 13.48 18.61 -26.02
C PHE A 15 13.17 18.78 -24.56
N ALA A 16 13.60 19.90 -23.97
CA ALA A 16 13.28 20.23 -22.59
C ALA A 16 11.76 20.23 -22.51
N SER A 17 11.19 19.19 -21.89
CA SER A 17 9.76 19.17 -21.65
C SER A 17 9.51 20.00 -20.41
N THR A 18 8.57 20.93 -20.47
CA THR A 18 8.19 21.73 -19.32
C THR A 18 6.71 21.62 -19.04
N ILE A 19 6.36 21.77 -17.78
CA ILE A 19 4.96 21.81 -17.33
C ILE A 19 4.30 23.01 -17.98
N LYS A 20 3.27 22.77 -18.81
CA LYS A 20 2.50 23.82 -19.49
C LYS A 20 1.25 24.22 -18.72
N LYS A 21 0.66 23.27 -18.00
CA LYS A 21 -0.58 23.47 -17.26
C LYS A 21 -0.73 22.39 -16.21
N VAL A 22 -1.23 22.77 -15.05
CA VAL A 22 -1.73 21.84 -14.03
C VAL A 22 -3.21 22.14 -13.82
N HIS A 23 -4.03 21.12 -13.86
CA HIS A 23 -5.46 21.20 -13.61
C HIS A 23 -5.86 20.12 -12.61
N ALA A 24 -6.87 20.39 -11.81
CA ALA A 24 -7.43 19.40 -10.90
C ALA A 24 -8.95 19.38 -10.96
N ARG A 25 -9.51 18.22 -10.62
CA ARG A 25 -10.95 17.99 -10.49
C ARG A 25 -11.23 17.05 -9.33
N GLU A 26 -12.49 17.06 -8.91
CA GLU A 26 -13.02 16.10 -7.96
C GLU A 26 -13.58 14.89 -8.74
N ILE A 27 -13.14 13.69 -8.37
CA ILE A 27 -13.67 12.40 -8.85
C ILE A 27 -14.19 11.59 -7.65
N ILE A 28 -14.65 10.36 -7.88
CA ILE A 28 -15.22 9.49 -6.84
C ILE A 28 -14.34 8.25 -6.66
N ASP A 29 -13.96 7.95 -5.42
CA ASP A 29 -13.19 6.75 -5.05
C ASP A 29 -14.07 5.48 -5.02
N SER A 30 -13.45 4.34 -4.76
CA SER A 30 -14.11 3.03 -4.74
C SER A 30 -15.20 2.85 -3.69
N ARG A 31 -15.31 3.77 -2.73
CA ARG A 31 -16.32 3.81 -1.67
C ARG A 31 -17.40 4.86 -1.92
N GLY A 32 -17.36 5.55 -3.05
CA GLY A 32 -18.32 6.60 -3.35
C GLY A 32 -17.99 7.96 -2.72
N ASN A 33 -16.80 8.13 -2.14
CA ASN A 33 -16.39 9.41 -1.56
C ASN A 33 -15.62 10.26 -2.59
N PRO A 34 -15.69 11.60 -2.50
CA PRO A 34 -14.87 12.46 -3.34
C PRO A 34 -13.37 12.25 -3.15
N THR A 35 -12.58 12.40 -4.19
CA THR A 35 -11.11 12.50 -4.12
C THR A 35 -10.54 13.39 -5.24
N VAL A 36 -9.27 13.75 -5.12
CA VAL A 36 -8.55 14.65 -6.05
C VAL A 36 -7.98 13.86 -7.22
N GLU A 37 -8.22 14.36 -8.43
CA GLU A 37 -7.51 13.96 -9.65
C GLU A 37 -6.83 15.17 -10.28
N VAL A 38 -5.58 14.99 -10.69
CA VAL A 38 -4.74 16.03 -11.30
C VAL A 38 -4.36 15.62 -12.72
N ASP A 39 -4.53 16.55 -13.65
CA ASP A 39 -3.99 16.50 -15.01
C ASP A 39 -2.83 17.49 -15.13
N LEU A 40 -1.67 17.00 -15.55
CA LEU A 40 -0.49 17.78 -15.87
C LEU A 40 -0.23 17.68 -17.38
N THR A 41 -0.17 18.82 -18.06
CA THR A 41 0.11 18.88 -19.50
C THR A 41 1.55 19.30 -19.74
N THR A 42 2.25 18.59 -20.63
CA THR A 42 3.54 19.00 -21.20
C THR A 42 3.48 18.92 -22.74
N GLU A 43 4.60 19.18 -23.42
CA GLU A 43 4.75 18.96 -24.86
C GLU A 43 4.51 17.50 -25.27
N HIS A 44 4.62 16.56 -24.32
CA HIS A 44 4.42 15.13 -24.57
C HIS A 44 2.97 14.66 -24.37
N GLY A 45 2.07 15.54 -23.95
CA GLY A 45 0.66 15.24 -23.76
C GLY A 45 0.18 15.50 -22.34
N LEU A 46 -0.90 14.82 -21.97
CA LEU A 46 -1.57 14.94 -20.68
C LEU A 46 -1.25 13.72 -19.81
N PHE A 47 -0.83 13.96 -18.57
CA PHE A 47 -0.51 12.96 -17.57
C PHE A 47 -1.46 13.12 -16.39
N ARG A 48 -2.13 12.03 -16.03
CA ARG A 48 -3.19 12.04 -15.03
C ARG A 48 -2.82 11.22 -13.81
N ALA A 49 -3.10 11.72 -12.63
CA ALA A 49 -3.02 10.95 -11.40
C ALA A 49 -4.21 11.22 -10.48
N SER A 50 -4.74 10.19 -9.84
CA SER A 50 -5.76 10.31 -8.80
C SER A 50 -5.29 9.75 -7.47
N VAL A 51 -5.76 10.34 -6.38
CA VAL A 51 -5.23 10.09 -5.03
C VAL A 51 -6.18 9.19 -4.24
N PRO A 52 -5.68 8.14 -3.56
CA PRO A 52 -6.52 7.29 -2.73
C PRO A 52 -6.82 7.93 -1.35
N SER A 53 -7.83 7.39 -0.66
CA SER A 53 -8.29 7.81 0.67
C SER A 53 -8.30 6.64 1.68
N GLY A 54 -7.96 6.90 2.95
CA GLY A 54 -7.99 5.91 4.03
C GLY A 54 -9.35 5.75 4.72
N ALA A 55 -9.59 4.62 5.39
CA ALA A 55 -10.69 4.44 6.36
C ALA A 55 -10.17 4.63 7.79
N SER A 56 -9.18 3.82 8.16
CA SER A 56 -8.34 3.96 9.35
C SER A 56 -7.15 4.84 8.98
N THR A 57 -6.95 5.93 9.73
CA THR A 57 -5.88 6.90 9.50
C THR A 57 -5.13 7.07 10.81
N GLY A 58 -3.84 6.74 10.82
CA GLY A 58 -2.98 6.99 11.97
C GLY A 58 -2.90 8.49 12.29
N ILE A 59 -2.71 8.82 13.56
CA ILE A 59 -2.73 10.23 14.02
C ILE A 59 -1.53 11.05 13.53
N HIS A 60 -0.52 10.39 12.96
CA HIS A 60 0.73 10.97 12.47
C HIS A 60 0.82 11.05 10.93
N GLU A 61 -0.26 10.70 10.21
CA GLU A 61 -0.32 10.83 8.75
C GLU A 61 -0.28 12.30 8.29
N ALA A 62 0.20 12.51 7.06
CA ALA A 62 -0.04 13.75 6.33
C ALA A 62 -1.55 13.98 6.16
N CYS A 63 -1.99 15.22 6.34
CA CYS A 63 -3.39 15.56 6.49
C CYS A 63 -4.07 15.68 5.12
N GLU A 64 -5.07 14.83 4.88
CA GLU A 64 -5.99 14.99 3.76
C GLU A 64 -6.91 16.20 3.99
N LEU A 65 -6.96 17.14 3.04
CA LEU A 65 -7.85 18.30 3.15
C LEU A 65 -9.25 17.97 2.62
N ARG A 66 -10.23 18.01 3.52
CA ARG A 66 -11.67 17.83 3.26
C ARG A 66 -12.44 19.13 3.48
N ASP A 67 -13.53 19.31 2.74
CA ASP A 67 -14.32 20.54 2.75
C ASP A 67 -15.12 20.75 4.04
N GLY A 68 -15.49 19.68 4.73
CA GLY A 68 -16.48 19.72 5.81
C GLY A 68 -17.89 20.08 5.30
N GLY A 69 -18.80 20.36 6.23
CA GLY A 69 -20.17 20.77 5.91
C GLY A 69 -21.08 19.64 5.41
N LYS A 70 -22.14 19.99 4.67
CA LYS A 70 -23.23 19.05 4.29
C LYS A 70 -22.93 18.22 3.04
N ARG A 71 -22.13 18.76 2.11
CA ARG A 71 -21.89 18.16 0.79
C ARG A 71 -21.05 16.90 0.95
N TYR A 72 -21.48 15.79 0.35
CA TYR A 72 -20.84 14.47 0.51
C TYR A 72 -20.56 14.10 1.98
N LEU A 73 -21.47 14.45 2.89
CA LEU A 73 -21.32 14.19 4.33
C LEU A 73 -20.01 14.79 4.90
N GLY A 74 -19.60 15.95 4.38
CA GLY A 74 -18.38 16.65 4.79
C GLY A 74 -17.11 16.21 4.06
N LYS A 75 -17.20 15.24 3.16
CA LYS A 75 -16.04 14.63 2.48
C LYS A 75 -15.71 15.25 1.12
N GLY A 76 -16.29 16.39 0.76
CA GLY A 76 -15.90 17.13 -0.46
C GLY A 76 -14.40 17.48 -0.46
N VAL A 77 -13.81 17.67 -1.65
CA VAL A 77 -12.39 18.04 -1.81
C VAL A 77 -12.20 19.28 -2.67
N THR A 78 -13.21 20.16 -2.74
CA THR A 78 -13.16 21.36 -3.57
C THR A 78 -12.07 22.34 -3.11
N GLN A 79 -11.77 22.41 -1.82
CA GLN A 79 -10.65 23.20 -1.29
C GLN A 79 -9.31 22.68 -1.81
N ALA A 80 -9.05 21.38 -1.72
CA ALA A 80 -7.83 20.74 -2.23
C ALA A 80 -7.70 20.94 -3.76
N VAL A 81 -8.78 20.75 -4.52
CA VAL A 81 -8.82 21.01 -5.97
C VAL A 81 -8.49 22.47 -6.30
N ASN A 82 -9.02 23.42 -5.52
CA ASN A 82 -8.72 24.84 -5.70
C ASN A 82 -7.27 25.18 -5.33
N ASN A 83 -6.70 24.54 -4.30
CA ASN A 83 -5.28 24.69 -3.97
C ASN A 83 -4.38 24.25 -5.12
N VAL A 84 -4.70 23.12 -5.79
CA VAL A 84 -3.96 22.71 -7.00
C VAL A 84 -4.07 23.75 -8.10
N LYS A 85 -5.29 24.22 -8.41
CA LYS A 85 -5.53 25.12 -9.55
C LYS A 85 -4.97 26.53 -9.36
N ASN A 86 -5.10 27.08 -8.16
CA ASN A 86 -4.88 28.50 -7.90
C ASN A 86 -3.54 28.79 -7.20
N ILE A 87 -2.93 27.78 -6.57
CA ILE A 87 -1.70 27.95 -5.78
C ILE A 87 -0.57 27.11 -6.38
N LEU A 88 -0.72 25.78 -6.43
CA LEU A 88 0.35 24.88 -6.88
C LEU A 88 0.62 25.03 -8.38
N GLY A 89 -0.41 24.89 -9.22
CA GLY A 89 -0.29 24.91 -10.68
C GLY A 89 0.47 26.11 -11.23
N PRO A 90 0.09 27.36 -10.90
CA PRO A 90 0.78 28.56 -11.37
C PRO A 90 2.26 28.65 -10.96
N LYS A 91 2.67 27.97 -9.88
CA LYS A 91 4.06 27.94 -9.42
C LYS A 91 4.91 26.88 -10.11
N LEU A 92 4.27 25.87 -10.72
CA LEU A 92 4.95 24.76 -11.38
C LEU A 92 5.08 24.93 -12.89
N GLU A 93 4.31 25.83 -13.50
CA GLU A 93 4.41 26.13 -14.93
C GLU A 93 5.84 26.56 -15.32
N GLY A 94 6.38 25.94 -16.38
CA GLY A 94 7.74 26.14 -16.85
C GLY A 94 8.80 25.24 -16.20
N MET A 95 8.49 24.52 -15.12
CA MET A 95 9.42 23.57 -14.50
C MET A 95 9.60 22.30 -15.34
N ASP A 96 10.77 21.66 -15.22
CA ASP A 96 11.09 20.38 -15.86
C ASP A 96 10.50 19.22 -15.02
N PRO A 97 9.57 18.41 -15.55
CA PRO A 97 8.93 17.33 -14.79
C PRO A 97 9.90 16.19 -14.45
N THR A 98 11.12 16.16 -14.99
CA THR A 98 12.15 15.20 -14.57
C THR A 98 12.81 15.58 -13.23
N LYS A 99 12.56 16.80 -12.73
CA LYS A 99 13.05 17.33 -11.45
C LYS A 99 12.07 17.07 -10.30
N GLN A 100 11.73 15.80 -10.10
CA GLN A 100 10.73 15.37 -9.10
C GLN A 100 11.02 15.92 -7.70
N ALA A 101 12.26 15.81 -7.21
CA ALA A 101 12.65 16.26 -5.88
C ALA A 101 12.50 17.79 -5.71
N ASP A 102 12.91 18.56 -6.71
CA ASP A 102 12.81 20.03 -6.67
C ASP A 102 11.34 20.49 -6.67
N ILE A 103 10.49 19.81 -7.46
CA ILE A 103 9.05 20.09 -7.53
C ILE A 103 8.35 19.70 -6.21
N ASP A 104 8.63 18.51 -5.69
CA ASP A 104 8.06 18.04 -4.42
C ASP A 104 8.49 18.96 -3.27
N GLN A 105 9.76 19.38 -3.22
CA GLN A 105 10.25 20.32 -2.22
C GLN A 105 9.57 21.69 -2.31
N LEU A 106 9.42 22.24 -3.52
CA LEU A 106 8.71 23.51 -3.72
C LEU A 106 7.25 23.42 -3.22
N MET A 107 6.54 22.34 -3.49
CA MET A 107 5.17 22.17 -3.00
C MET A 107 5.10 22.08 -1.47
N ARG A 108 6.08 21.41 -0.85
CA ARG A 108 6.22 21.36 0.62
C ARG A 108 6.51 22.74 1.20
N ASP A 109 7.38 23.53 0.57
CA ASP A 109 7.70 24.89 1.02
C ASP A 109 6.52 25.86 0.89
N LEU A 110 5.69 25.72 -0.16
CA LEU A 110 4.46 26.50 -0.35
C LEU A 110 3.41 26.18 0.72
N ASP A 111 3.33 24.91 1.12
CA ASP A 111 2.49 24.49 2.24
C ASP A 111 3.04 25.01 3.57
N GLY A 112 4.30 24.72 3.87
CA GLY A 112 5.01 25.21 5.06
C GLY A 112 4.58 24.59 6.38
N THR A 113 3.74 23.54 6.37
CA THR A 113 3.37 22.76 7.56
C THR A 113 4.00 21.37 7.52
N GLU A 114 4.29 20.79 8.69
CA GLU A 114 4.91 19.47 8.79
C GLU A 114 4.03 18.36 8.19
N ASN A 115 2.72 18.46 8.40
CA ASN A 115 1.75 17.45 7.97
C ASN A 115 1.02 17.79 6.67
N LYS A 116 1.48 18.79 5.90
CA LYS A 116 0.86 19.21 4.62
C LYS A 116 -0.60 19.69 4.77
N GLY A 117 -0.99 20.14 5.97
CA GLY A 117 -2.38 20.45 6.32
C GLY A 117 -2.91 21.75 5.74
N LYS A 118 -2.05 22.65 5.24
CA LYS A 118 -2.49 23.95 4.68
C LYS A 118 -3.01 23.80 3.25
N LEU A 119 -2.29 23.09 2.40
CA LEU A 119 -2.66 22.85 1.01
C LEU A 119 -3.40 21.50 0.84
N GLY A 120 -3.18 20.56 1.76
CA GLY A 120 -3.71 19.21 1.74
C GLY A 120 -2.74 18.22 1.11
N ALA A 121 -2.43 17.13 1.82
CA ALA A 121 -1.59 16.06 1.32
C ALA A 121 -2.15 15.44 0.02
N ASN A 122 -3.47 15.40 -0.13
CA ASN A 122 -4.16 14.96 -1.34
C ASN A 122 -3.95 15.90 -2.55
N ALA A 123 -3.89 17.22 -2.34
CA ALA A 123 -3.55 18.16 -3.41
C ALA A 123 -2.09 17.99 -3.87
N ILE A 124 -1.16 17.94 -2.91
CA ILE A 124 0.28 17.82 -3.18
C ILE A 124 0.59 16.48 -3.85
N LEU A 125 0.06 15.38 -3.33
CA LEU A 125 0.32 14.05 -3.89
C LEU A 125 -0.21 13.90 -5.32
N GLY A 126 -1.41 14.42 -5.61
CA GLY A 126 -1.99 14.34 -6.95
C GLY A 126 -1.07 15.00 -8.00
N VAL A 127 -0.50 16.15 -7.65
CA VAL A 127 0.48 16.84 -8.50
C VAL A 127 1.77 16.04 -8.57
N SER A 128 2.31 15.59 -7.44
CA SER A 128 3.56 14.81 -7.35
C SER A 128 3.54 13.55 -8.25
N LEU A 129 2.43 12.81 -8.25
CA LEU A 129 2.25 11.63 -9.09
C LEU A 129 2.11 11.97 -10.58
N ALA A 130 1.38 13.04 -10.91
CA ALA A 130 1.26 13.49 -12.29
C ALA A 130 2.61 13.97 -12.85
N VAL A 131 3.44 14.60 -12.01
CA VAL A 131 4.84 14.95 -12.33
C VAL A 131 5.68 13.70 -12.59
N ALA A 132 5.59 12.66 -11.75
CA ALA A 132 6.35 11.43 -11.94
C ALA A 132 6.02 10.75 -13.28
N LYS A 133 4.73 10.70 -13.65
CA LYS A 133 4.27 10.17 -14.94
C LYS A 133 4.79 11.00 -16.13
N ALA A 134 4.75 12.33 -16.01
CA ALA A 134 5.29 13.23 -17.02
C ALA A 134 6.81 13.11 -17.14
N GLY A 135 7.52 13.00 -16.01
CA GLY A 135 8.97 12.82 -15.92
C GLY A 135 9.43 11.49 -16.52
N ALA A 136 8.69 10.40 -16.29
CA ALA A 136 8.94 9.12 -16.95
C ALA A 136 8.86 9.25 -18.48
N ARG A 137 7.80 9.89 -18.97
CA ARG A 137 7.63 10.11 -20.42
C ARG A 137 8.68 11.03 -21.01
N ALA A 138 9.08 12.10 -20.32
CA ALA A 138 10.14 13.00 -20.75
C ALA A 138 11.52 12.31 -20.83
N LYS A 139 11.78 11.33 -19.94
CA LYS A 139 12.96 10.46 -19.99
C LYS A 139 12.85 9.34 -21.05
N GLY A 140 11.67 9.11 -21.62
CA GLY A 140 11.41 8.04 -22.58
C GLY A 140 11.41 6.63 -21.95
N VAL A 141 11.11 6.52 -20.65
CA VAL A 141 11.09 5.25 -19.91
C VAL A 141 9.70 4.93 -19.35
N PRO A 142 9.37 3.65 -19.11
CA PRO A 142 8.20 3.28 -18.33
C PRO A 142 8.22 3.86 -16.91
N LEU A 143 7.05 4.00 -16.27
CA LEU A 143 6.94 4.60 -14.94
C LEU A 143 7.70 3.80 -13.87
N PHE A 144 7.62 2.45 -13.89
CA PHE A 144 8.41 1.62 -12.97
C PHE A 144 9.92 1.88 -13.10
N GLN A 145 10.44 2.08 -14.32
CA GLN A 145 11.86 2.38 -14.52
C GLN A 145 12.20 3.79 -14.01
N HIS A 146 11.29 4.75 -14.19
CA HIS A 146 11.47 6.09 -13.62
C HIS A 146 11.62 6.05 -12.09
N PHE A 147 10.80 5.26 -11.39
CA PHE A 147 10.94 5.07 -9.95
C PHE A 147 12.22 4.33 -9.56
N ALA A 148 12.63 3.32 -10.35
CA ALA A 148 13.90 2.64 -10.14
C ALA A 148 15.09 3.60 -10.22
N ASP A 149 15.10 4.47 -11.22
CA ASP A 149 16.14 5.49 -11.39
C ASP A 149 16.19 6.47 -10.20
N MET A 150 15.06 6.77 -9.56
CA MET A 150 15.00 7.71 -8.41
C MET A 150 15.74 7.17 -7.18
N ILE A 151 15.77 5.85 -6.98
CA ILE A 151 16.45 5.21 -5.85
C ILE A 151 17.77 4.53 -6.27
N GLY A 152 18.13 4.59 -7.56
CA GLY A 152 19.30 3.92 -8.11
C GLY A 152 19.18 2.39 -8.11
N ASN A 153 17.97 1.86 -8.25
CA ASN A 153 17.73 0.41 -8.32
C ASN A 153 17.96 -0.12 -9.73
N ASP A 154 18.88 -1.06 -9.87
CA ASP A 154 19.23 -1.74 -11.12
C ASP A 154 18.60 -3.13 -11.27
N LYS A 155 18.03 -3.68 -10.19
CA LYS A 155 17.38 -4.99 -10.15
C LYS A 155 15.88 -4.84 -9.93
N LEU A 156 15.11 -4.89 -11.02
CA LEU A 156 13.65 -4.88 -10.96
C LEU A 156 13.12 -6.24 -10.54
N VAL A 157 12.22 -6.27 -9.55
CA VAL A 157 11.59 -7.48 -9.05
C VAL A 157 10.08 -7.31 -8.97
N LEU A 158 9.33 -8.29 -9.48
CA LEU A 158 7.88 -8.38 -9.34
C LEU A 158 7.53 -8.80 -7.90
N PRO A 159 6.60 -8.09 -7.24
CA PRO A 159 6.27 -8.34 -5.84
C PRO A 159 5.38 -9.58 -5.65
N VAL A 160 5.49 -10.23 -4.49
CA VAL A 160 4.46 -11.17 -4.02
C VAL A 160 3.19 -10.39 -3.69
N PRO A 161 2.04 -10.72 -4.29
CA PRO A 161 0.77 -10.10 -3.91
C PRO A 161 0.27 -10.67 -2.58
N ALA A 162 -0.06 -9.79 -1.63
CA ALA A 162 -0.79 -10.10 -0.42
C ALA A 162 -2.27 -9.78 -0.65
N PHE A 163 -3.05 -10.81 -0.97
CA PHE A 163 -4.47 -10.64 -1.28
C PHE A 163 -5.30 -10.64 0.00
N ASN A 164 -5.92 -9.53 0.34
CA ASN A 164 -6.90 -9.46 1.42
C ASN A 164 -8.17 -10.24 1.04
N VAL A 165 -8.46 -11.35 1.73
CA VAL A 165 -9.54 -12.28 1.36
C VAL A 165 -10.62 -12.46 2.43
N ILE A 166 -10.34 -12.13 3.69
CA ILE A 166 -11.33 -12.06 4.78
C ILE A 166 -11.13 -10.75 5.53
N ASN A 167 -12.22 -10.01 5.71
CA ASN A 167 -12.26 -8.74 6.44
C ASN A 167 -12.88 -8.92 7.84
N GLY A 168 -12.32 -8.21 8.81
CA GLY A 168 -12.85 -7.98 10.14
C GLY A 168 -12.65 -6.52 10.56
N GLY A 169 -12.38 -6.28 11.83
CA GLY A 169 -12.10 -4.95 12.38
C GLY A 169 -13.15 -3.91 11.98
N SER A 170 -12.67 -2.71 11.62
CA SER A 170 -13.50 -1.59 11.15
C SER A 170 -13.93 -1.74 9.67
N HIS A 171 -13.42 -2.73 8.94
CA HIS A 171 -13.76 -3.02 7.54
C HIS A 171 -15.00 -3.93 7.38
N ALA A 172 -15.50 -4.52 8.47
CA ALA A 172 -16.62 -5.45 8.44
C ALA A 172 -17.53 -5.37 9.68
N GLY A 173 -18.84 -5.52 9.47
CA GLY A 173 -19.84 -5.58 10.55
C GLY A 173 -19.91 -6.92 11.30
N ASN A 174 -18.95 -7.83 11.12
CA ASN A 174 -18.87 -9.10 11.85
C ASN A 174 -18.22 -8.90 13.24
N ALA A 175 -18.11 -9.97 14.04
CA ALA A 175 -17.48 -9.92 15.37
C ALA A 175 -15.94 -9.93 15.34
N LEU A 176 -15.33 -10.20 14.19
CA LEU A 176 -13.90 -10.44 14.06
C LEU A 176 -13.07 -9.19 14.38
N ALA A 177 -12.13 -9.27 15.33
CA ALA A 177 -11.34 -8.12 15.74
C ALA A 177 -10.29 -7.72 14.70
N PHE A 178 -9.53 -8.69 14.17
CA PHE A 178 -8.45 -8.40 13.22
C PHE A 178 -9.04 -7.91 11.90
N GLN A 179 -8.39 -6.91 11.31
CA GLN A 179 -8.93 -6.18 10.17
C GLN A 179 -8.85 -6.97 8.87
N GLU A 180 -7.74 -7.67 8.61
CA GLU A 180 -7.53 -8.38 7.34
C GLU A 180 -6.81 -9.72 7.53
N PHE A 181 -7.24 -10.71 6.76
CA PHE A 181 -6.51 -11.96 6.58
C PHE A 181 -6.17 -12.11 5.10
N MET A 182 -4.88 -12.24 4.83
CA MET A 182 -4.31 -12.21 3.51
C MET A 182 -3.69 -13.55 3.13
N ILE A 183 -3.70 -13.86 1.84
CA ILE A 183 -2.93 -14.98 1.27
C ILE A 183 -1.79 -14.46 0.40
N LEU A 184 -0.61 -15.10 0.53
CA LEU A 184 0.62 -14.72 -0.14
C LEU A 184 1.18 -15.91 -0.94
N PRO A 185 1.07 -15.93 -2.29
CA PRO A 185 1.54 -17.03 -3.13
C PRO A 185 3.07 -17.10 -3.30
N THR A 186 3.81 -17.14 -2.19
CA THR A 186 5.29 -17.10 -2.19
C THR A 186 5.95 -18.27 -2.92
N GLY A 187 5.24 -19.38 -3.14
CA GLY A 187 5.69 -20.56 -3.88
C GLY A 187 5.40 -20.54 -5.39
N ALA A 188 4.84 -19.45 -5.93
CA ALA A 188 4.69 -19.27 -7.37
C ALA A 188 6.04 -19.00 -8.06
N ALA A 189 6.18 -19.39 -9.32
CA ALA A 189 7.37 -19.15 -10.14
C ALA A 189 7.35 -17.80 -10.86
N SER A 190 6.17 -17.17 -10.98
CA SER A 190 5.98 -15.89 -11.66
C SER A 190 4.83 -15.10 -11.01
N PHE A 191 4.73 -13.81 -11.32
CA PHE A 191 3.61 -13.00 -10.88
C PHE A 191 2.29 -13.47 -11.51
N SER A 192 2.31 -13.86 -12.79
CA SER A 192 1.17 -14.47 -13.47
C SER A 192 0.66 -15.74 -12.76
N GLU A 193 1.56 -16.63 -12.33
CA GLU A 193 1.18 -17.82 -11.57
C GLU A 193 0.64 -17.43 -10.18
N ALA A 194 1.26 -16.47 -9.50
CA ALA A 194 0.78 -15.97 -8.20
C ALA A 194 -0.65 -15.40 -8.30
N MET A 195 -0.97 -14.68 -9.39
CA MET A 195 -2.32 -14.19 -9.66
C MET A 195 -3.32 -15.32 -9.88
N ALA A 196 -2.95 -16.37 -10.62
CA ALA A 196 -3.81 -17.54 -10.79
C ALA A 196 -4.10 -18.22 -9.45
N MET A 197 -3.04 -18.50 -8.67
CA MET A 197 -3.15 -19.09 -7.33
C MET A 197 -4.09 -18.28 -6.42
N GLY A 198 -3.90 -16.96 -6.36
CA GLY A 198 -4.74 -16.07 -5.55
C GLY A 198 -6.21 -16.07 -5.98
N CYS A 199 -6.48 -15.98 -7.29
CA CYS A 199 -7.84 -16.03 -7.84
C CYS A 199 -8.55 -17.36 -7.53
N GLU A 200 -7.86 -18.48 -7.70
CA GLU A 200 -8.43 -19.82 -7.45
C GLU A 200 -8.74 -20.03 -5.97
N VAL A 201 -7.80 -19.68 -5.06
CA VAL A 201 -8.07 -19.74 -3.61
C VAL A 201 -9.22 -18.83 -3.22
N TYR A 202 -9.28 -17.60 -3.74
CA TYR A 202 -10.38 -16.67 -3.45
C TYR A 202 -11.75 -17.25 -3.86
N HIS A 203 -11.86 -17.89 -5.03
CA HIS A 203 -13.10 -18.53 -5.46
C HIS A 203 -13.44 -19.80 -4.66
N HIS A 204 -12.44 -20.61 -4.29
CA HIS A 204 -12.64 -21.73 -3.39
C HIS A 204 -13.14 -21.25 -2.01
N LEU A 205 -12.52 -20.20 -1.46
CA LEU A 205 -12.92 -19.57 -0.20
C LEU A 205 -14.37 -19.07 -0.27
N LYS A 206 -14.77 -18.43 -1.37
CA LYS A 206 -16.17 -18.05 -1.62
C LYS A 206 -17.12 -19.24 -1.48
N GLY A 207 -16.75 -20.39 -2.05
CA GLY A 207 -17.51 -21.63 -1.96
C GLY A 207 -17.58 -22.19 -0.53
N VAL A 208 -16.46 -22.16 0.21
CA VAL A 208 -16.41 -22.58 1.62
C VAL A 208 -17.31 -21.70 2.48
N ILE A 209 -17.21 -20.38 2.32
CA ILE A 209 -18.02 -19.41 3.05
C ILE A 209 -19.49 -19.58 2.72
N LYS A 210 -19.85 -19.67 1.44
CA LYS A 210 -21.24 -19.89 1.01
C LYS A 210 -21.85 -21.13 1.66
N LYS A 211 -21.09 -22.22 1.73
CA LYS A 211 -21.56 -23.49 2.31
C LYS A 211 -21.76 -23.39 3.83
N LYS A 212 -20.89 -22.66 4.54
CA LYS A 212 -20.90 -22.59 6.01
C LYS A 212 -21.80 -21.48 6.56
N TYR A 213 -21.79 -20.30 5.93
CA TYR A 213 -22.46 -19.08 6.43
C TYR A 213 -23.58 -18.57 5.52
N GLY A 214 -23.81 -19.21 4.36
CA GLY A 214 -24.85 -18.84 3.42
C GLY A 214 -24.41 -17.86 2.33
N GLN A 215 -25.31 -17.58 1.39
CA GLN A 215 -25.04 -16.77 0.19
C GLN A 215 -24.64 -15.32 0.54
N ASP A 216 -25.29 -14.71 1.53
CA ASP A 216 -25.09 -13.31 1.88
C ASP A 216 -23.71 -13.05 2.48
N ALA A 217 -23.10 -14.07 3.10
CA ALA A 217 -21.73 -14.01 3.62
C ALA A 217 -20.67 -13.94 2.50
N THR A 218 -21.06 -14.11 1.22
CA THR A 218 -20.16 -13.95 0.07
C THR A 218 -20.16 -12.56 -0.55
N ASN A 219 -20.88 -11.61 0.07
CA ASN A 219 -20.69 -10.20 -0.20
C ASN A 219 -19.27 -9.78 0.23
N VAL A 220 -18.77 -8.71 -0.39
CA VAL A 220 -17.40 -8.25 -0.22
C VAL A 220 -17.38 -6.89 0.47
N GLY A 221 -16.35 -6.65 1.29
CA GLY A 221 -16.07 -5.36 1.90
C GLY A 221 -15.38 -4.38 0.93
N ASP A 222 -14.88 -3.27 1.47
CA ASP A 222 -14.25 -2.18 0.71
C ASP A 222 -13.10 -2.67 -0.18
N GLU A 223 -12.35 -3.67 0.28
CA GLU A 223 -11.15 -4.18 -0.38
C GLU A 223 -11.36 -5.48 -1.14
N GLY A 224 -12.62 -5.92 -1.27
CA GLY A 224 -12.98 -7.10 -2.05
C GLY A 224 -12.90 -8.42 -1.27
N GLY A 225 -12.34 -8.44 -0.06
CA GLY A 225 -12.40 -9.61 0.84
C GLY A 225 -13.81 -9.90 1.35
N PHE A 226 -14.08 -11.15 1.73
CA PHE A 226 -15.38 -11.55 2.30
C PHE A 226 -15.52 -11.10 3.76
N ALA A 227 -16.74 -10.90 4.23
CA ALA A 227 -17.02 -10.53 5.62
C ALA A 227 -17.97 -11.54 6.31
N PRO A 228 -17.63 -12.84 6.38
CA PRO A 228 -18.44 -13.83 7.08
C PRO A 228 -18.51 -13.53 8.59
N ASN A 229 -19.57 -14.01 9.23
CA ASN A 229 -19.76 -13.88 10.68
C ASN A 229 -18.90 -14.90 11.46
N ILE A 230 -17.59 -14.77 11.32
CA ILE A 230 -16.59 -15.58 12.03
C ILE A 230 -16.61 -15.22 13.52
N GLN A 231 -16.47 -16.23 14.37
CA GLN A 231 -16.54 -16.10 15.83
C GLN A 231 -15.16 -15.95 16.50
N SER A 232 -14.06 -16.26 15.80
CA SER A 232 -12.70 -16.09 16.33
C SER A 232 -11.65 -15.88 15.23
N ASN A 233 -10.53 -15.22 15.57
CA ASN A 233 -9.42 -15.03 14.64
C ASN A 233 -8.86 -16.36 14.11
N ARG A 234 -8.80 -17.39 14.97
CA ARG A 234 -8.36 -18.75 14.58
C ARG A 234 -9.24 -19.36 13.50
N GLU A 235 -10.56 -19.24 13.63
CA GLU A 235 -11.51 -19.72 12.62
C GLU A 235 -11.30 -19.02 11.26
N GLY A 236 -10.91 -17.74 11.25
CA GLY A 236 -10.53 -17.03 10.02
C GLY A 236 -9.35 -17.69 9.31
N VAL A 237 -8.29 -18.00 10.04
CA VAL A 237 -7.10 -18.70 9.50
C VAL A 237 -7.45 -20.11 9.02
N GLU A 238 -8.27 -20.86 9.76
CA GLU A 238 -8.71 -22.21 9.37
C GLU A 238 -9.54 -22.22 8.08
N LEU A 239 -10.39 -21.21 7.87
CA LEU A 239 -11.11 -21.05 6.60
C LEU A 239 -10.16 -20.85 5.43
N LEU A 240 -9.10 -20.05 5.60
CA LEU A 240 -8.06 -19.87 4.58
C LEU A 240 -7.34 -21.17 4.28
N MET A 241 -6.92 -21.91 5.31
CA MET A 241 -6.26 -23.20 5.13
C MET A 241 -7.15 -24.19 4.36
N SER A 242 -8.45 -24.25 4.66
CA SER A 242 -9.38 -25.09 3.92
C SER A 242 -9.52 -24.68 2.45
N ALA A 243 -9.49 -23.38 2.16
CA ALA A 243 -9.55 -22.87 0.79
C ALA A 243 -8.26 -23.15 0.01
N ILE A 244 -7.09 -22.94 0.63
CA ILE A 244 -5.77 -23.23 0.06
C ILE A 244 -5.63 -24.72 -0.27
N GLU A 245 -6.05 -25.59 0.66
CA GLU A 245 -6.04 -27.05 0.46
C GLU A 245 -6.93 -27.46 -0.72
N LYS A 246 -8.16 -26.94 -0.79
CA LYS A 246 -9.11 -27.24 -1.86
C LYS A 246 -8.64 -26.77 -3.23
N ALA A 247 -7.90 -25.67 -3.28
CA ALA A 247 -7.28 -25.16 -4.50
C ALA A 247 -6.01 -25.95 -4.89
N GLY A 248 -5.50 -26.84 -4.03
CA GLY A 248 -4.31 -27.64 -4.31
C GLY A 248 -2.98 -26.89 -4.14
N TYR A 249 -2.95 -25.82 -3.33
CA TYR A 249 -1.78 -24.96 -3.15
C TYR A 249 -1.16 -25.01 -1.75
N SER A 250 -1.44 -26.06 -0.97
CA SER A 250 -0.80 -26.29 0.33
C SER A 250 0.73 -26.24 0.21
N GLY A 251 1.38 -25.44 1.06
CA GLY A 251 2.84 -25.22 1.06
C GLY A 251 3.36 -24.25 -0.02
N LYS A 252 2.50 -23.76 -0.92
CA LYS A 252 2.84 -22.71 -1.90
C LYS A 252 2.28 -21.34 -1.55
N ILE A 253 1.27 -21.29 -0.70
CA ILE A 253 0.61 -20.07 -0.23
C ILE A 253 0.79 -19.96 1.27
N GLU A 254 1.30 -18.82 1.71
CA GLU A 254 1.44 -18.43 3.11
C GLU A 254 0.33 -17.44 3.49
N ILE A 255 0.24 -17.10 4.77
CA ILE A 255 -0.77 -16.20 5.33
C ILE A 255 -0.11 -14.93 5.87
N GLY A 256 -0.76 -13.80 5.65
CA GLY A 256 -0.47 -12.52 6.28
C GLY A 256 -1.69 -12.03 7.03
N MET A 257 -1.51 -11.19 8.04
CA MET A 257 -2.62 -10.57 8.77
C MET A 257 -2.34 -9.09 8.97
N ASP A 258 -3.37 -8.26 8.81
CA ASP A 258 -3.40 -6.90 9.37
C ASP A 258 -4.36 -6.92 10.56
N VAL A 259 -3.79 -6.65 11.73
CA VAL A 259 -4.51 -6.66 12.98
C VAL A 259 -5.23 -5.33 13.19
N ALA A 260 -4.63 -4.19 12.80
CA ALA A 260 -5.05 -2.83 13.11
C ALA A 260 -5.44 -2.63 14.59
N SER A 261 -4.56 -3.05 15.50
CA SER A 261 -4.88 -3.15 16.93
C SER A 261 -5.17 -1.82 17.63
N SER A 262 -4.74 -0.70 17.08
CA SER A 262 -5.13 0.65 17.53
C SER A 262 -6.65 0.82 17.60
N GLU A 263 -7.41 0.16 16.72
CA GLU A 263 -8.88 0.24 16.65
C GLU A 263 -9.59 -0.40 17.86
N PHE A 264 -8.90 -1.29 18.57
CA PHE A 264 -9.42 -1.97 19.75
C PHE A 264 -8.51 -1.85 20.98
N TYR A 265 -7.60 -0.88 20.94
CA TYR A 265 -6.81 -0.49 22.09
C TYR A 265 -7.65 0.34 23.06
N THR A 266 -7.65 -0.05 24.32
CA THR A 266 -8.49 0.53 25.36
C THR A 266 -7.74 1.63 26.12
N ALA A 267 -8.47 2.56 26.72
CA ALA A 267 -7.89 3.70 27.45
C ALA A 267 -7.01 3.30 28.65
N ASP A 268 -7.16 2.08 29.17
CA ASP A 268 -6.35 1.50 30.25
C ASP A 268 -5.11 0.71 29.75
N GLY A 269 -4.81 0.78 28.45
CA GLY A 269 -3.62 0.18 27.87
C GLY A 269 -3.72 -1.31 27.58
N ARG A 270 -4.93 -1.78 27.25
CA ARG A 270 -5.23 -3.18 26.94
C ARG A 270 -5.89 -3.29 25.57
N TYR A 271 -6.22 -4.52 25.15
CA TYR A 271 -6.72 -4.81 23.80
C TYR A 271 -8.02 -5.61 23.87
N ASP A 272 -9.12 -5.03 23.41
CA ASP A 272 -10.46 -5.65 23.44
C ASP A 272 -10.80 -6.35 22.12
N LEU A 273 -10.56 -7.67 22.05
CA LEU A 273 -10.91 -8.46 20.87
C LEU A 273 -12.43 -8.60 20.62
N ASN A 274 -13.27 -8.05 21.49
CA ASN A 274 -14.73 -8.00 21.35
C ASN A 274 -15.27 -6.57 21.28
N PHE A 275 -14.46 -5.57 20.95
CA PHE A 275 -14.84 -4.14 20.96
C PHE A 275 -16.12 -3.79 20.17
N LYS A 276 -16.50 -4.63 19.20
CA LYS A 276 -17.75 -4.48 18.42
C LYS A 276 -19.00 -4.99 19.14
N ASN A 277 -18.84 -5.82 20.16
CA ASN A 277 -19.92 -6.36 20.97
C ASN A 277 -19.96 -5.68 22.35
N LYS A 278 -20.78 -4.63 22.46
CA LYS A 278 -20.98 -3.86 23.71
C LYS A 278 -21.55 -4.67 24.88
N SER A 279 -22.04 -5.88 24.63
CA SER A 279 -22.55 -6.79 25.65
C SER A 279 -21.55 -7.86 26.06
N SER A 280 -20.34 -7.86 25.48
CA SER A 280 -19.27 -8.76 25.87
C SER A 280 -18.84 -8.50 27.32
N THR A 281 -18.58 -9.59 28.05
CA THR A 281 -17.97 -9.57 29.38
C THR A 281 -16.55 -10.11 29.37
N ASP A 282 -15.98 -10.34 28.18
CA ASP A 282 -14.62 -10.83 28.03
C ASP A 282 -13.63 -9.75 28.45
N GLU A 283 -12.63 -10.15 29.23
CA GLU A 283 -11.60 -9.24 29.71
C GLU A 283 -10.64 -8.86 28.58
N PRO A 284 -10.35 -7.55 28.36
CA PRO A 284 -9.33 -7.11 27.42
C PRO A 284 -7.97 -7.75 27.72
N LEU A 285 -7.16 -7.99 26.70
CA LEU A 285 -5.84 -8.59 26.83
C LEU A 285 -4.76 -7.54 27.11
N SER A 286 -3.76 -7.88 27.92
CA SER A 286 -2.49 -7.12 27.92
C SER A 286 -1.75 -7.32 26.60
N GLY A 287 -0.89 -6.38 26.20
CA GLY A 287 -0.03 -6.52 25.01
C GLY A 287 0.80 -7.83 25.01
N ALA A 288 1.35 -8.25 26.14
CA ALA A 288 2.07 -9.53 26.24
C ALA A 288 1.19 -10.76 25.93
N ALA A 289 -0.05 -10.77 26.41
CA ALA A 289 -1.02 -11.85 26.14
C ALA A 289 -1.47 -11.85 24.68
N LEU A 290 -1.66 -10.67 24.08
CA LEU A 290 -1.98 -10.51 22.67
C LEU A 290 -0.80 -10.98 21.78
N GLY A 291 0.42 -10.59 22.13
CA GLY A 291 1.64 -11.08 21.48
C GLY A 291 1.80 -12.60 21.58
N GLN A 292 1.37 -13.21 22.69
CA GLN A 292 1.35 -14.67 22.83
C GLN A 292 0.36 -15.33 21.87
N LEU A 293 -0.86 -14.78 21.75
CA LEU A 293 -1.86 -15.25 20.77
C LEU A 293 -1.28 -15.26 19.34
N TYR A 294 -0.58 -14.21 18.92
CA TYR A 294 0.04 -14.16 17.59
C TYR A 294 1.10 -15.23 17.39
N LYS A 295 1.98 -15.42 18.39
CA LYS A 295 3.03 -16.46 18.32
C LYS A 295 2.45 -17.86 18.23
N ASP A 296 1.36 -18.13 18.93
CA ASP A 296 0.70 -19.43 18.87
C ASP A 296 0.03 -19.66 17.52
N LEU A 297 -0.64 -18.64 16.96
CA LEU A 297 -1.15 -18.71 15.58
C LEU A 297 -0.03 -18.95 14.57
N ALA A 298 1.09 -18.23 14.65
CA ALA A 298 2.20 -18.39 13.72
C ALA A 298 2.97 -19.72 13.89
N ARG A 299 2.85 -20.38 15.05
CA ARG A 299 3.38 -21.75 15.24
C ARG A 299 2.48 -22.80 14.60
N GLU A 300 1.16 -22.59 14.63
CA GLU A 300 0.17 -23.55 14.13
C GLU A 300 -0.11 -23.41 12.62
N PHE A 301 0.05 -22.21 12.07
CA PHE A 301 -0.33 -21.87 10.71
C PHE A 301 0.84 -21.21 9.96
N PRO A 302 0.86 -21.25 8.61
CA PRO A 302 1.91 -20.66 7.78
C PRO A 302 1.82 -19.13 7.74
N ILE A 303 1.82 -18.46 8.90
CA ILE A 303 1.77 -17.01 9.01
C ILE A 303 3.18 -16.47 8.90
N VAL A 304 3.43 -15.67 7.86
CA VAL A 304 4.76 -15.12 7.55
C VAL A 304 4.83 -13.61 7.70
N SER A 305 3.69 -12.94 7.92
CA SER A 305 3.62 -11.49 8.07
C SER A 305 2.46 -11.07 8.98
N ILE A 306 2.73 -10.16 9.91
CA ILE A 306 1.76 -9.57 10.84
C ILE A 306 1.96 -8.05 10.83
N GLU A 307 0.93 -7.33 10.41
CA GLU A 307 0.83 -5.88 10.36
C GLU A 307 0.05 -5.36 11.57
N ASP A 308 0.54 -4.26 12.13
CA ASP A 308 0.01 -3.54 13.28
C ASP A 308 -0.45 -4.39 14.50
N PRO A 309 0.42 -5.28 15.02
CA PRO A 309 0.08 -6.16 16.15
C PRO A 309 -0.23 -5.42 17.46
N PHE A 310 0.24 -4.18 17.62
CA PHE A 310 0.00 -3.33 18.80
C PHE A 310 -0.34 -1.90 18.40
N ASP A 311 -0.89 -1.15 19.35
CA ASP A 311 -1.28 0.25 19.15
C ASP A 311 -0.10 1.08 18.61
N GLN A 312 -0.42 2.09 17.79
CA GLN A 312 0.54 2.95 17.10
C GLN A 312 1.60 3.62 18.01
N ASP A 313 1.37 3.71 19.33
CA ASP A 313 2.33 4.22 20.31
C ASP A 313 2.79 3.18 21.36
N ASP A 314 2.39 1.92 21.26
CA ASP A 314 2.81 0.83 22.15
C ASP A 314 4.18 0.23 21.76
N TRP A 315 5.19 1.10 21.77
CA TRP A 315 6.56 0.79 21.37
C TRP A 315 7.19 -0.36 22.16
N GLU A 316 6.80 -0.56 23.42
CA GLU A 316 7.35 -1.62 24.28
C GLU A 316 6.92 -3.00 23.82
N ASN A 317 5.62 -3.19 23.53
CA ASN A 317 5.12 -4.49 23.05
C ASN A 317 5.62 -4.78 21.63
N TYR A 318 5.74 -3.78 20.75
CA TYR A 318 6.39 -3.93 19.44
C TYR A 318 7.82 -4.49 19.55
N GLN A 319 8.65 -3.89 20.39
CA GLN A 319 10.03 -4.33 20.61
C GLN A 319 10.09 -5.76 21.13
N ALA A 320 9.33 -6.06 22.18
CA ALA A 320 9.32 -7.38 22.80
C ALA A 320 8.84 -8.46 21.81
N PHE A 321 7.83 -8.17 21.00
CA PHE A 321 7.30 -9.09 20.02
C PHE A 321 8.25 -9.30 18.83
N THR A 322 8.78 -8.21 18.26
CA THR A 322 9.73 -8.28 17.14
C THR A 322 11.02 -9.00 17.54
N ALA A 323 11.51 -8.80 18.77
CA ALA A 323 12.64 -9.56 19.30
C ALA A 323 12.34 -11.07 19.42
N ALA A 324 11.10 -11.43 19.73
CA ALA A 324 10.70 -12.82 19.95
C ALA A 324 10.42 -13.61 18.65
N ILE A 325 9.91 -12.97 17.60
CA ILE A 325 9.46 -13.67 16.37
C ILE A 325 10.02 -13.09 15.05
N GLY A 326 10.65 -11.92 15.09
CA GLY A 326 11.00 -11.14 13.90
C GLY A 326 11.99 -11.80 12.93
N GLN A 327 12.67 -12.87 13.34
CA GLN A 327 13.50 -13.67 12.42
C GLN A 327 12.62 -14.45 11.43
N ASP A 328 11.60 -15.13 11.93
CA ASP A 328 10.77 -16.04 11.13
C ASP A 328 9.56 -15.31 10.51
N VAL A 329 9.00 -14.34 11.23
CA VAL A 329 7.80 -13.60 10.83
C VAL A 329 8.14 -12.14 10.57
N GLN A 330 7.61 -11.61 9.47
CA GLN A 330 7.66 -10.19 9.19
C GLN A 330 6.71 -9.44 10.14
N VAL A 331 7.21 -8.41 10.80
CA VAL A 331 6.40 -7.49 11.62
C VAL A 331 6.35 -6.17 10.87
N VAL A 332 5.19 -5.85 10.32
CA VAL A 332 4.96 -4.68 9.48
C VAL A 332 4.42 -3.55 10.35
N GLY A 333 5.05 -2.38 10.29
CA GLY A 333 4.49 -1.16 10.86
C GLY A 333 3.75 -0.35 9.80
N ASP A 334 2.46 -0.10 10.03
CA ASP A 334 1.59 0.79 9.25
C ASP A 334 1.24 2.03 10.07
N ASP A 335 0.27 2.00 10.98
CA ASP A 335 -0.07 3.12 11.85
C ASP A 335 1.11 3.52 12.75
N LEU A 336 1.90 2.53 13.19
CA LEU A 336 3.15 2.74 13.95
C LEU A 336 4.09 3.72 13.22
N LEU A 337 4.17 3.62 11.89
CA LEU A 337 5.16 4.33 11.07
C LEU A 337 4.54 5.50 10.29
N CYS A 338 3.29 5.40 9.86
CA CYS A 338 2.57 6.36 9.01
C CYS A 338 3.37 6.80 7.76
N THR A 339 4.23 5.92 7.21
CA THR A 339 5.22 6.28 6.17
C THR A 339 6.06 7.53 6.53
N ASN A 340 6.22 7.83 7.82
CA ASN A 340 6.84 9.05 8.34
C ASN A 340 8.33 8.80 8.66
N PRO A 341 9.28 9.54 8.05
CA PRO A 341 10.72 9.35 8.28
C PRO A 341 11.15 9.41 9.75
N THR A 342 10.55 10.29 10.56
CA THR A 342 10.87 10.42 11.99
C THR A 342 10.45 9.18 12.77
N ARG A 343 9.27 8.62 12.47
CA ARG A 343 8.80 7.39 13.14
C ARG A 343 9.54 6.16 12.64
N ILE A 344 9.88 6.09 11.35
CA ILE A 344 10.76 5.05 10.79
C ILE A 344 12.11 5.07 11.51
N ALA A 345 12.75 6.23 11.65
CA ALA A 345 14.03 6.35 12.34
C ALA A 345 13.95 5.87 13.81
N LYS A 346 12.91 6.29 14.54
CA LYS A 346 12.66 5.82 15.92
C LYS A 346 12.43 4.31 15.97
N ALA A 347 11.65 3.76 15.06
CA ALA A 347 11.34 2.34 15.02
C ALA A 347 12.56 1.49 14.69
N VAL A 348 13.48 1.99 13.85
CA VAL A 348 14.79 1.40 13.59
C VAL A 348 15.67 1.42 14.84
N GLU A 349 15.76 2.56 15.53
CA GLU A 349 16.53 2.68 16.79
C GLU A 349 16.03 1.69 17.85
N LEU A 350 14.72 1.57 17.99
CA LEU A 350 14.10 0.69 18.96
C LEU A 350 14.05 -0.78 18.50
N SER A 351 14.31 -1.09 17.23
CA SER A 351 14.03 -2.42 16.65
C SER A 351 12.58 -2.86 16.85
N ALA A 352 11.65 -1.91 16.70
CA ALA A 352 10.23 -2.10 16.99
C ALA A 352 9.50 -2.98 15.96
N CYS A 353 9.93 -2.94 14.70
CA CYS A 353 9.40 -3.77 13.61
C CYS A 353 10.53 -4.10 12.62
N ASN A 354 10.23 -4.85 11.56
CA ASN A 354 11.21 -5.24 10.54
C ASN A 354 10.71 -5.06 9.10
N ALA A 355 9.59 -4.37 8.93
CA ALA A 355 9.04 -4.01 7.64
C ALA A 355 8.21 -2.72 7.70
N LEU A 356 8.28 -1.95 6.62
CA LEU A 356 7.48 -0.75 6.40
C LEU A 356 6.27 -1.07 5.52
N LEU A 357 5.06 -0.70 5.94
CA LEU A 357 3.95 -0.54 5.00
C LEU A 357 4.05 0.83 4.32
N LEU A 358 4.29 0.84 3.02
CA LEU A 358 4.46 2.05 2.23
C LEU A 358 3.10 2.49 1.65
N LYS A 359 2.51 3.53 2.24
CA LYS A 359 1.33 4.22 1.70
C LYS A 359 1.71 5.64 1.30
N VAL A 360 1.82 5.87 0.00
CA VAL A 360 2.33 7.14 -0.57
C VAL A 360 1.51 8.36 -0.11
N ASN A 361 0.20 8.20 0.11
CA ASN A 361 -0.65 9.29 0.60
C ASN A 361 -0.51 9.60 2.10
N GLN A 362 0.05 8.69 2.90
CA GLN A 362 0.36 8.96 4.31
C GLN A 362 1.51 9.96 4.46
N ILE A 363 2.43 10.04 3.48
CA ILE A 363 3.52 11.02 3.50
C ILE A 363 3.30 12.18 2.53
N GLY A 364 2.62 11.96 1.41
CA GLY A 364 2.06 13.02 0.55
C GLY A 364 2.93 13.48 -0.63
N THR A 365 4.13 12.92 -0.84
CA THR A 365 4.92 13.12 -2.07
C THR A 365 5.60 11.83 -2.53
N VAL A 366 5.90 11.73 -3.83
CA VAL A 366 6.71 10.63 -4.39
C VAL A 366 8.12 10.67 -3.81
N THR A 367 8.75 11.84 -3.72
CA THR A 367 10.13 11.95 -3.21
C THR A 367 10.26 11.47 -1.76
N GLU A 368 9.37 11.88 -0.86
CA GLU A 368 9.40 11.42 0.54
C GLU A 368 9.08 9.91 0.64
N SER A 369 8.21 9.39 -0.24
CA SER A 369 7.91 7.95 -0.29
C SER A 369 9.13 7.13 -0.72
N VAL A 370 9.85 7.57 -1.76
CA VAL A 370 11.08 6.91 -2.21
C VAL A 370 12.15 6.96 -1.12
N GLN A 371 12.26 8.08 -0.40
CA GLN A 371 13.18 8.22 0.73
C GLN A 371 12.83 7.24 1.86
N ALA A 372 11.55 7.11 2.24
CA ALA A 372 11.11 6.15 3.25
C ALA A 372 11.47 4.70 2.88
N VAL A 373 11.31 4.32 1.61
CA VAL A 373 11.75 3.00 1.12
C VAL A 373 13.27 2.84 1.22
N SER A 374 14.03 3.86 0.82
CA SER A 374 15.50 3.85 0.96
C SER A 374 15.92 3.60 2.40
N ASP A 375 15.30 4.29 3.35
CA ASP A 375 15.69 4.22 4.77
C ASP A 375 15.32 2.87 5.39
N ALA A 376 14.13 2.34 5.07
CA ALA A 376 13.75 0.97 5.45
C ALA A 376 14.73 -0.07 4.88
N LYS A 377 15.08 0.01 3.60
CA LYS A 377 16.03 -0.92 2.97
C LYS A 377 17.43 -0.83 3.56
N LYS A 378 17.92 0.38 3.88
CA LYS A 378 19.22 0.57 4.57
C LYS A 378 19.23 -0.04 5.97
N ALA A 379 18.09 -0.05 6.65
CA ALA A 379 17.91 -0.73 7.94
C ALA A 379 17.74 -2.26 7.82
N GLY A 380 17.80 -2.82 6.59
CA GLY A 380 17.59 -4.24 6.35
C GLY A 380 16.12 -4.68 6.46
N TRP A 381 15.18 -3.74 6.42
CA TRP A 381 13.76 -4.03 6.52
C TRP A 381 13.14 -4.41 5.19
N GLY A 382 12.08 -5.22 5.26
CA GLY A 382 11.17 -5.40 4.13
C GLY A 382 10.34 -4.14 3.88
N VAL A 383 9.78 -4.01 2.69
CA VAL A 383 8.84 -2.93 2.36
C VAL A 383 7.65 -3.54 1.66
N MET A 384 6.45 -3.28 2.16
CA MET A 384 5.20 -3.68 1.51
C MET A 384 4.52 -2.46 0.94
N THR A 385 4.46 -2.38 -0.39
CA THR A 385 3.67 -1.32 -1.05
C THR A 385 2.20 -1.56 -0.78
N SER A 386 1.47 -0.53 -0.37
CA SER A 386 0.06 -0.68 0.01
C SER A 386 -0.86 0.25 -0.76
N HIS A 387 -2.06 -0.25 -1.04
CA HIS A 387 -3.23 0.54 -1.39
C HIS A 387 -3.80 1.30 -0.16
N ARG A 388 -4.96 1.95 -0.34
CA ARG A 388 -5.87 2.34 0.75
C ARG A 388 -7.27 1.74 0.59
N SER A 389 -8.10 1.79 1.61
CA SER A 389 -9.49 1.30 1.57
C SER A 389 -10.34 2.05 0.51
N GLY A 390 -10.15 3.35 0.32
CA GLY A 390 -10.72 4.11 -0.80
C GLY A 390 -9.73 4.29 -1.94
N GLU A 391 -9.69 3.33 -2.87
CA GLU A 391 -8.80 3.39 -4.04
C GLU A 391 -9.46 4.02 -5.26
N THR A 392 -8.64 4.32 -6.27
CA THR A 392 -9.09 4.76 -7.58
C THR A 392 -8.69 3.76 -8.67
N GLU A 393 -9.01 4.05 -9.93
CA GLU A 393 -8.53 3.28 -11.08
C GLU A 393 -7.04 3.44 -11.35
N ASP A 394 -6.36 4.42 -10.73
CA ASP A 394 -4.93 4.67 -10.91
C ASP A 394 -4.12 3.45 -10.49
N SER A 395 -3.08 3.09 -11.22
CA SER A 395 -2.27 1.87 -10.98
C SER A 395 -0.83 2.19 -10.57
N TYR A 396 -0.52 3.44 -10.22
CA TYR A 396 0.86 3.88 -9.95
C TYR A 396 1.61 3.04 -8.90
N ILE A 397 0.93 2.49 -7.88
CA ILE A 397 1.57 1.66 -6.85
C ILE A 397 2.10 0.32 -7.39
N ALA A 398 1.56 -0.18 -8.52
CA ALA A 398 2.11 -1.35 -9.21
C ALA A 398 3.50 -1.03 -9.80
N ASP A 399 3.60 0.08 -10.53
CA ASP A 399 4.87 0.58 -11.05
C ASP A 399 5.86 0.92 -9.94
N LEU A 400 5.37 1.50 -8.83
CA LEU A 400 6.18 1.84 -7.66
C LEU A 400 6.78 0.59 -7.00
N ALA A 401 5.96 -0.45 -6.77
CA ALA A 401 6.42 -1.69 -6.15
C ALA A 401 7.54 -2.37 -6.95
N VAL A 402 7.42 -2.38 -8.28
CA VAL A 402 8.45 -2.94 -9.17
C VAL A 402 9.69 -2.05 -9.22
N GLY A 403 9.49 -0.75 -9.46
CA GLY A 403 10.58 0.21 -9.61
C GLY A 403 11.45 0.28 -8.36
N LEU A 404 10.82 0.33 -7.19
CA LEU A 404 11.52 0.33 -5.91
C LEU A 404 11.89 -1.07 -5.43
N SER A 405 11.45 -2.13 -6.12
CA SER A 405 11.68 -3.54 -5.78
C SER A 405 11.41 -3.81 -4.32
N THR A 406 10.18 -3.49 -3.90
CA THR A 406 9.70 -3.72 -2.55
C THR A 406 9.52 -5.21 -2.25
N GLY A 407 9.27 -6.01 -3.31
CA GLY A 407 9.21 -7.47 -3.23
C GLY A 407 7.85 -8.01 -2.78
N GLN A 408 6.95 -7.13 -2.34
CA GLN A 408 5.63 -7.47 -1.82
C GLN A 408 4.67 -6.28 -1.95
N ILE A 409 3.41 -6.57 -2.23
CA ILE A 409 2.36 -5.55 -2.43
C ILE A 409 1.02 -6.04 -1.86
N LYS A 410 0.40 -5.22 -1.01
CA LYS A 410 -0.98 -5.36 -0.51
C LYS A 410 -1.86 -4.40 -1.30
N THR A 411 -2.66 -4.92 -2.23
CA THR A 411 -3.58 -4.06 -3.02
C THR A 411 -4.99 -4.63 -3.14
N GLY A 412 -5.43 -5.36 -2.11
CA GLY A 412 -6.79 -5.89 -1.94
C GLY A 412 -6.98 -7.30 -2.50
N ALA A 413 -8.22 -7.79 -2.48
CA ALA A 413 -8.59 -9.07 -3.06
C ALA A 413 -8.37 -9.09 -4.59
N PRO A 414 -8.34 -10.27 -5.24
CA PRO A 414 -8.55 -10.38 -6.68
C PRO A 414 -10.03 -10.14 -7.06
N CYS A 415 -10.61 -9.05 -6.55
CA CYS A 415 -11.99 -8.62 -6.72
C CYS A 415 -12.05 -7.09 -6.62
N ARG A 416 -13.00 -6.49 -7.35
CA ARG A 416 -13.18 -5.03 -7.52
C ARG A 416 -12.06 -4.36 -8.33
N SER A 417 -12.43 -3.53 -9.30
CA SER A 417 -11.52 -3.10 -10.36
C SER A 417 -10.45 -2.10 -9.93
N GLU A 418 -10.67 -1.35 -8.85
CA GLU A 418 -9.67 -0.48 -8.24
C GLU A 418 -8.51 -1.28 -7.61
N ARG A 419 -8.74 -2.57 -7.31
CA ARG A 419 -7.72 -3.53 -6.85
C ARG A 419 -7.07 -4.19 -8.05
N LEU A 420 -7.90 -4.75 -8.93
CA LEU A 420 -7.46 -5.43 -10.15
C LEU A 420 -6.70 -4.51 -11.10
N SER A 421 -6.90 -3.18 -11.09
CA SER A 421 -6.13 -2.27 -11.94
C SER A 421 -4.64 -2.34 -11.65
N LYS A 422 -4.25 -2.51 -10.37
CA LYS A 422 -2.85 -2.66 -9.95
C LYS A 422 -2.31 -4.04 -10.30
N TYR A 423 -3.05 -5.10 -9.97
CA TYR A 423 -2.65 -6.46 -10.32
C TYR A 423 -2.51 -6.67 -11.84
N ASN A 424 -3.45 -6.16 -12.62
CA ASN A 424 -3.37 -6.20 -14.08
C ASN A 424 -2.21 -5.36 -14.62
N GLN A 425 -1.87 -4.26 -13.95
CA GLN A 425 -0.68 -3.49 -14.30
C GLN A 425 0.60 -4.28 -14.03
N LEU A 426 0.68 -5.02 -12.92
CA LEU A 426 1.81 -5.92 -12.64
C LEU A 426 1.94 -7.05 -13.68
N LEU A 427 0.83 -7.63 -14.15
CA LEU A 427 0.86 -8.58 -15.27
C LEU A 427 1.44 -7.96 -16.55
N ARG A 428 1.06 -6.71 -16.87
CA ARG A 428 1.63 -5.99 -18.03
C ARG A 428 3.11 -5.67 -17.83
N ILE A 429 3.52 -5.29 -16.63
CA ILE A 429 4.94 -5.03 -16.32
C ILE A 429 5.76 -6.32 -16.45
N GLU A 430 5.25 -7.45 -15.95
CA GLU A 430 5.88 -8.76 -16.14
C GLU A 430 6.04 -9.10 -17.63
N GLU A 431 5.00 -8.89 -18.44
CA GLU A 431 5.07 -9.06 -19.89
C GLU A 431 6.11 -8.13 -20.55
N MET A 432 6.16 -6.86 -20.15
CA MET A 432 7.12 -5.87 -20.65
C MET A 432 8.57 -6.23 -20.31
N LEU A 433 8.82 -6.78 -19.13
CA LEU A 433 10.15 -7.23 -18.70
C LEU A 433 10.54 -8.57 -19.36
N GLY A 434 9.56 -9.39 -19.74
CA GLY A 434 9.77 -10.65 -20.44
C GLY A 434 10.72 -11.57 -19.69
N ARG A 435 11.81 -12.00 -20.34
CA ARG A 435 12.81 -12.91 -19.73
C ARG A 435 13.61 -12.28 -18.58
N SER A 436 13.56 -10.96 -18.43
CA SER A 436 14.21 -10.25 -17.32
C SER A 436 13.32 -10.15 -16.09
N ALA A 437 12.05 -10.57 -16.17
CA ALA A 437 11.15 -10.56 -15.03
C ALA A 437 11.63 -11.56 -13.97
N VAL A 438 11.83 -11.09 -12.75
CA VAL A 438 12.12 -11.92 -11.57
C VAL A 438 10.96 -11.74 -10.59
N TYR A 439 10.40 -12.84 -10.12
CA TYR A 439 9.38 -12.83 -9.07
C TYR A 439 10.04 -13.01 -7.70
N ALA A 440 9.65 -12.20 -6.72
CA ALA A 440 10.28 -12.22 -5.39
C ALA A 440 10.12 -13.57 -4.65
N GLY A 441 8.96 -14.24 -4.81
CA GLY A 441 8.68 -15.54 -4.20
C GLY A 441 9.00 -15.59 -2.71
N LYS A 442 9.75 -16.62 -2.27
CA LYS A 442 10.18 -16.77 -0.86
C LYS A 442 11.08 -15.64 -0.36
N ASN A 443 11.70 -14.86 -1.25
CA ASN A 443 12.58 -13.73 -0.90
C ASN A 443 11.82 -12.40 -0.76
N PHE A 444 10.50 -12.40 -0.65
CA PHE A 444 9.67 -11.19 -0.61
C PHE A 444 10.10 -10.13 0.43
N ARG A 445 10.71 -10.54 1.56
CA ARG A 445 11.24 -9.64 2.59
C ARG A 445 12.54 -8.91 2.18
N ASN A 446 13.34 -9.52 1.31
CA ASN A 446 14.59 -8.95 0.82
C ASN A 446 14.87 -9.40 -0.63
N PRO A 447 14.11 -8.85 -1.61
CA PRO A 447 14.07 -9.38 -2.98
C PRO A 447 15.35 -9.13 -3.78
N THR A 448 16.22 -8.22 -3.33
CA THR A 448 17.44 -7.80 -4.04
C THR A 448 18.73 -8.37 -3.44
N ALA A 449 18.61 -9.15 -2.36
CA ALA A 449 19.70 -9.80 -1.64
C ALA A 449 20.61 -10.65 -2.52
#